data_AF-A0AAV0W652-F1
#
_entry.id   AF-A0AAV0W652-F1
#
_cell.length_a   1.000
_cell.length_b   1.000
_cell.length_c   1.000
_cell.angle_alpha   90.00
_cell.angle_beta   90.00
_cell.angle_gamma   90.00
#
_symmetry.space_group_name_H-M   'P 1'
#
loop_
_entity.id
_entity.type
_entity.pdbx_description
1 polymer ?
#
loop_
_entity_poly.entity_id
_entity_poly.type
_entity_poly.pdbx_seq_one_letter_code
_entity_poly.pdbx_strand_id
1 'polypeptide(L)'
;MQRAHGLPFAKDIAFVDSTASCDANGHSVTIMLTACGIGAVPLALMITKGQSTEDYIAAFTLLKESVPFAFSSQGYPKQFMTDDSEAERQALKHVWPSSKSLLCRFHICQSVWRWLFEKKHDILKDDRKALYKAFQNCLVSSDIEEAEKSFKIMAGICSNDEKTVFNKYPQWISYVTNYWKRKEIWCLAFRDASMHGHHTNNFSEVNVRIFKDIVLSRNKAYNAIALVDFICTSMEEYYTTRLRNFVNGRSDKSRLLFQDQLNRAAHITKDWIEAMDDDLYKVQQKNSPEFYEVNVTVGYCSCPVGKYGSFCKHQAAVYNLYHHKMPSLPPICHETRCLLAKLAFGNEAQTNEFYMPLIPSPTESHNLIQESNTINTNNSMHCDLLDVDVERNIIENQIKYKETEVIENETLTEEYKEQIVSLMTDNFKKFPSPSIHVLSKCVQRLKNVKSLTAWESFIATAGSSISLRHRSRGTITVQPTTISRRRPGITRGSKRLPVGRPKKEMKKKVLKRNRNLQQNVNKNVPNSKSHGSNH
;
A
#
# COMPACT_ATOMS: atom_id res chain seq x y z
N MET A 1 -4.69 -3.54 -11.44
CA MET A 1 -4.83 -3.88 -9.99
C MET A 1 -5.30 -5.32 -9.74
N GLN A 2 -5.92 -6.01 -10.70
CA GLN A 2 -6.37 -7.42 -10.57
C GLN A 2 -5.31 -8.37 -9.97
N ARG A 3 -4.04 -8.26 -10.38
CA ARG A 3 -2.92 -9.05 -9.83
C ARG A 3 -2.77 -8.95 -8.30
N ALA A 4 -3.22 -7.86 -7.68
CA ALA A 4 -3.15 -7.67 -6.23
C ALA A 4 -4.05 -8.66 -5.46
N HIS A 5 -5.10 -9.19 -6.09
CA HIS A 5 -5.93 -10.24 -5.49
C HIS A 5 -5.14 -11.54 -5.29
N GLY A 6 -4.08 -11.79 -6.05
CA GLY A 6 -3.20 -12.96 -5.86
C GLY A 6 -2.20 -12.83 -4.71
N LEU A 7 -2.18 -11.69 -4.00
CA LEU A 7 -1.33 -11.55 -2.81
C LEU A 7 -1.88 -12.41 -1.66
N PRO A 8 -1.04 -13.17 -0.92
CA PRO A 8 -1.51 -14.03 0.17
C PRO A 8 -2.36 -13.29 1.19
N PHE A 9 -1.97 -12.07 1.54
CA PHE A 9 -2.66 -11.23 2.53
C PHE A 9 -4.08 -10.81 2.10
N ALA A 10 -4.39 -10.80 0.80
CA ALA A 10 -5.69 -10.38 0.31
C ALA A 10 -6.82 -11.27 0.83
N LYS A 11 -6.56 -12.55 1.10
CA LYS A 11 -7.56 -13.48 1.64
C LYS A 11 -7.79 -13.33 3.14
N ASP A 12 -6.88 -12.66 3.85
CA ASP A 12 -6.97 -12.50 5.30
C ASP A 12 -7.70 -11.20 5.65
N ILE A 13 -7.17 -10.04 5.25
CA ILE A 13 -7.76 -8.74 5.61
C ILE A 13 -7.85 -7.82 4.40
N ALA A 14 -9.04 -7.27 4.16
CA ALA A 14 -9.24 -6.14 3.25
C ALA A 14 -9.60 -4.87 4.03
N PHE A 15 -9.00 -3.74 3.64
CA PHE A 15 -9.31 -2.43 4.21
C PHE A 15 -10.19 -1.65 3.24
N VAL A 16 -11.24 -0.99 3.74
CA VAL A 16 -12.17 -0.23 2.91
C VAL A 16 -12.36 1.16 3.50
N ASP A 17 -12.31 2.17 2.64
CA ASP A 17 -12.69 3.55 2.97
C ASP A 17 -13.17 4.24 1.70
N SER A 18 -13.96 5.29 1.89
CA SER A 18 -14.67 5.99 0.85
C SER A 18 -14.45 7.49 0.94
N THR A 19 -14.30 8.12 -0.22
CA THR A 19 -14.20 9.58 -0.32
C THR A 19 -15.20 10.15 -1.31
N ALA A 20 -16.02 11.10 -0.84
CA ALA A 20 -17.00 11.79 -1.67
C ALA A 20 -16.42 13.01 -2.40
N SER A 21 -17.22 13.58 -3.32
CA SER A 21 -16.93 14.83 -4.04
C SER A 21 -15.67 14.77 -4.90
N CYS A 22 -15.44 13.64 -5.56
CA CYS A 22 -14.22 13.40 -6.36
C CYS A 22 -14.28 14.03 -7.76
N ASP A 23 -15.46 14.35 -8.26
CA ASP A 23 -15.67 15.03 -9.55
C ASP A 23 -16.73 16.15 -9.47
N ALA A 24 -17.02 16.80 -10.61
CA ALA A 24 -18.01 17.89 -10.70
C ALA A 24 -19.42 17.47 -10.23
N ASN A 25 -19.79 16.22 -10.50
CA ASN A 25 -21.11 15.69 -10.19
C ASN A 25 -21.22 15.14 -8.76
N GLY A 26 -20.12 15.17 -7.99
CA GLY A 26 -20.11 14.79 -6.59
C GLY A 26 -19.91 13.30 -6.33
N HIS A 27 -19.49 12.52 -7.33
CA HIS A 27 -19.29 11.08 -7.19
C HIS A 27 -18.34 10.74 -6.04
N SER A 28 -18.59 9.57 -5.45
CA SER A 28 -17.76 8.97 -4.42
C SER A 28 -16.83 7.93 -5.02
N VAL A 29 -15.65 7.78 -4.40
CA VAL A 29 -14.68 6.74 -4.72
C VAL A 29 -14.44 5.91 -3.48
N THR A 30 -14.81 4.64 -3.58
CA THR A 30 -14.57 3.62 -2.55
C THR A 30 -13.34 2.84 -2.93
N ILE A 31 -12.39 2.71 -2.00
CA ILE A 31 -11.10 2.07 -2.25
C ILE A 31 -10.98 0.86 -1.34
N MET A 32 -10.82 -0.32 -1.93
CA MET A 32 -10.55 -1.56 -1.23
C MET A 32 -9.07 -1.91 -1.36
N LEU A 33 -8.41 -2.23 -0.24
CA LEU A 33 -6.97 -2.42 -0.17
C LEU A 33 -6.60 -3.75 0.48
N THR A 34 -5.42 -4.26 0.13
CA THR A 34 -4.72 -5.32 0.87
C THR A 34 -3.33 -4.84 1.30
N ALA A 35 -2.85 -5.32 2.45
CA ALA A 35 -1.51 -5.00 2.93
C ALA A 35 -0.43 -5.75 2.14
N CYS A 36 0.74 -5.14 1.99
CA CYS A 36 1.91 -5.75 1.36
C CYS A 36 3.21 -4.99 1.72
N GLY A 37 4.34 -5.41 1.13
CA GLY A 37 5.67 -4.83 1.39
C GLY A 37 5.81 -3.32 1.25
N ILE A 38 4.96 -2.66 0.47
CA ILE A 38 4.98 -1.19 0.30
C ILE A 38 3.98 -0.44 1.19
N GLY A 39 3.36 -1.12 2.14
CA GLY A 39 2.24 -0.67 2.96
C GLY A 39 0.95 -1.38 2.53
N ALA A 40 0.21 -0.77 1.60
CA ALA A 40 -0.99 -1.37 1.04
C ALA A 40 -1.14 -1.01 -0.44
N VAL A 41 -1.73 -1.93 -1.21
CA VAL A 41 -2.08 -1.75 -2.62
C VAL A 41 -3.58 -1.90 -2.82
N PRO A 42 -4.16 -1.26 -3.83
CA PRO A 42 -5.59 -1.40 -4.08
C PRO A 42 -5.92 -2.73 -4.74
N LEU A 43 -6.94 -3.36 -4.20
CA LEU A 43 -7.67 -4.46 -4.81
C LEU A 43 -8.67 -3.91 -5.83
N ALA A 44 -9.41 -2.87 -5.42
CA ALA A 44 -10.42 -2.24 -6.26
C ALA A 44 -10.58 -0.74 -5.96
N LEU A 45 -11.00 0.00 -6.98
CA LEU A 45 -11.54 1.34 -6.87
C LEU A 45 -12.90 1.37 -7.54
N MET A 46 -13.92 1.75 -6.78
CA MET A 46 -15.30 1.78 -7.24
C MET A 46 -15.80 3.22 -7.23
N ILE A 47 -16.40 3.65 -8.34
CA ILE A 47 -16.98 4.99 -8.47
C ILE A 47 -18.50 4.84 -8.34
N THR A 48 -19.07 5.51 -7.36
CA THR A 48 -20.51 5.48 -7.09
C THR A 48 -21.08 6.89 -7.07
N LYS A 49 -22.40 7.01 -7.29
CA LYS A 49 -23.10 8.31 -7.21
C LYS A 49 -23.11 8.85 -5.77
N GLY A 50 -23.32 7.96 -4.81
CA GLY A 50 -23.34 8.30 -3.38
C GLY A 50 -22.64 7.26 -2.52
N GLN A 51 -23.02 7.24 -1.25
CA GLN A 51 -22.50 6.35 -0.21
C GLN A 51 -23.65 5.63 0.52
N SER A 52 -24.77 5.35 -0.20
CA SER A 52 -25.87 4.58 0.35
C SER A 52 -25.55 3.08 0.39
N THR A 53 -26.34 2.31 1.12
CA THR A 53 -26.18 0.84 1.17
C THR A 53 -26.32 0.24 -0.23
N GLU A 54 -27.27 0.72 -1.02
CA GLU A 54 -27.55 0.27 -2.39
C GLU A 54 -26.39 0.61 -3.34
N ASP A 55 -25.82 1.82 -3.23
CA ASP A 55 -24.64 2.22 -3.99
C ASP A 55 -23.47 1.26 -3.74
N TYR A 56 -23.22 0.94 -2.46
CA TYR A 56 -22.15 0.01 -2.09
C TYR A 56 -22.43 -1.43 -2.53
N ILE A 57 -23.67 -1.92 -2.39
CA ILE A 57 -24.05 -3.26 -2.86
C ILE A 57 -23.78 -3.38 -4.36
N ALA A 58 -24.24 -2.42 -5.17
CA ALA A 58 -24.02 -2.45 -6.61
C ALA A 58 -22.51 -2.46 -6.95
N ALA A 59 -21.72 -1.61 -6.29
CA ALA A 59 -20.27 -1.54 -6.49
C ALA A 59 -19.54 -2.83 -6.10
N PHE A 60 -19.87 -3.40 -4.94
CA PHE A 60 -19.23 -4.61 -4.43
C PHE A 60 -19.64 -5.86 -5.20
N THR A 61 -20.89 -5.96 -5.64
CA THR A 61 -21.35 -7.04 -6.52
C THR A 61 -20.61 -7.00 -7.85
N LEU A 62 -20.49 -5.81 -8.46
CA LEU A 62 -19.73 -5.65 -9.71
C LEU A 62 -18.27 -6.07 -9.56
N LEU A 63 -17.63 -5.74 -8.41
CA LEU A 63 -16.28 -6.20 -8.11
C LEU A 63 -16.19 -7.74 -8.05
N LYS A 64 -17.13 -8.36 -7.33
CA LYS A 64 -17.18 -9.82 -7.16
C LYS A 64 -17.34 -10.54 -8.51
N GLU A 65 -18.17 -10.01 -9.40
CA GLU A 65 -18.37 -10.53 -10.76
C GLU A 65 -17.16 -10.29 -11.67
N SER A 66 -16.52 -9.13 -11.55
CA SER A 66 -15.38 -8.75 -12.41
C SER A 66 -14.10 -9.52 -12.07
N VAL A 67 -13.98 -10.06 -10.85
CA VAL A 67 -12.79 -10.79 -10.38
C VAL A 67 -13.23 -12.09 -9.69
N PRO A 68 -13.66 -13.12 -10.43
CA PRO A 68 -14.23 -14.35 -9.85
C PRO A 68 -13.23 -15.12 -8.96
N PHE A 69 -11.93 -15.06 -9.29
CA PHE A 69 -10.85 -15.65 -8.48
C PHE A 69 -10.21 -14.65 -7.51
N ALA A 70 -11.00 -13.71 -6.99
CA ALA A 70 -10.54 -12.69 -6.05
C ALA A 70 -10.02 -13.30 -4.74
N PHE A 71 -9.17 -12.53 -4.04
CA PHE A 71 -8.70 -12.83 -2.68
C PHE A 71 -7.98 -14.19 -2.60
N SER A 72 -6.97 -14.39 -3.43
CA SER A 72 -6.21 -15.64 -3.58
C SER A 72 -7.12 -16.84 -3.86
N SER A 73 -8.06 -16.66 -4.79
CA SER A 73 -9.09 -17.65 -5.15
C SER A 73 -10.06 -18.04 -4.03
N GLN A 74 -9.99 -17.40 -2.86
CA GLN A 74 -10.94 -17.62 -1.77
C GLN A 74 -12.31 -16.99 -2.06
N GLY A 75 -12.38 -15.99 -2.96
CA GLY A 75 -13.60 -15.27 -3.33
C GLY A 75 -14.06 -14.22 -2.30
N TYR A 76 -13.54 -14.27 -1.08
CA TYR A 76 -13.79 -13.31 0.00
C TYR A 76 -12.57 -13.21 0.93
N PRO A 77 -12.30 -12.07 1.58
CA PRO A 77 -11.34 -11.99 2.67
C PRO A 77 -11.96 -12.53 3.96
N LYS A 78 -11.18 -13.10 4.88
CA LYS A 78 -11.69 -13.54 6.21
C LYS A 78 -12.33 -12.38 6.97
N GLN A 79 -11.76 -11.19 6.84
CA GLN A 79 -12.27 -10.00 7.51
C GLN A 79 -12.04 -8.69 6.75
N PHE A 80 -12.93 -7.75 6.98
CA PHE A 80 -12.83 -6.36 6.55
C PHE A 80 -12.47 -5.46 7.73
N MET A 81 -11.65 -4.45 7.49
CA MET A 81 -11.37 -3.36 8.43
C MET A 81 -11.93 -2.06 7.83
N THR A 82 -12.95 -1.49 8.48
CA THR A 82 -13.68 -0.33 7.98
C THR A 82 -13.78 0.79 9.02
N ASP A 83 -14.32 1.92 8.57
CA ASP A 83 -14.81 2.96 9.45
C ASP A 83 -16.20 2.58 10.01
N ASP A 84 -16.72 3.36 10.96
CA ASP A 84 -18.03 3.13 11.57
C ASP A 84 -19.15 3.68 10.66
N SER A 85 -19.29 3.06 9.48
CA SER A 85 -20.31 3.36 8.47
C SER A 85 -21.33 2.24 8.42
N GLU A 86 -22.59 2.52 8.77
CA GLU A 86 -23.65 1.50 8.72
C GLU A 86 -23.86 0.97 7.31
N ALA A 87 -23.97 1.87 6.33
CA ALA A 87 -24.25 1.52 4.94
C ALA A 87 -23.16 0.62 4.33
N GLU A 88 -21.89 0.94 4.60
CA GLU A 88 -20.75 0.15 4.12
C GLU A 88 -20.75 -1.26 4.75
N ARG A 89 -21.02 -1.36 6.05
CA ARG A 89 -21.05 -2.65 6.77
C ARG A 89 -22.20 -3.53 6.30
N GLN A 90 -23.38 -2.96 6.09
CA GLN A 90 -24.53 -3.69 5.58
C GLN A 90 -24.27 -4.23 4.17
N ALA A 91 -23.68 -3.41 3.30
CA ALA A 91 -23.31 -3.83 1.95
C ALA A 91 -22.23 -4.93 1.93
N LEU A 92 -21.19 -4.80 2.76
CA LEU A 92 -20.15 -5.85 2.89
C LEU A 92 -20.74 -7.17 3.38
N LYS A 93 -21.60 -7.13 4.40
CA LYS A 93 -22.29 -8.32 4.92
C LYS A 93 -23.22 -8.94 3.88
N HIS A 94 -23.85 -8.12 3.04
CA HIS A 94 -24.72 -8.60 1.96
C HIS A 94 -23.93 -9.33 0.86
N VAL A 95 -22.82 -8.76 0.39
CA VAL A 95 -22.05 -9.30 -0.74
C VAL A 95 -21.10 -10.44 -0.32
N TRP A 96 -20.51 -10.34 0.86
CA TRP A 96 -19.58 -11.32 1.45
C TRP A 96 -19.99 -11.69 2.89
N PRO A 97 -21.07 -12.47 3.07
CA PRO A 97 -21.59 -12.83 4.39
C PRO A 97 -20.63 -13.68 5.24
N SER A 98 -19.69 -14.38 4.59
CA SER A 98 -18.66 -15.18 5.26
C SER A 98 -17.54 -14.35 5.89
N SER A 99 -17.43 -13.06 5.55
CA SER A 99 -16.41 -12.17 6.07
C SER A 99 -16.84 -11.47 7.36
N LYS A 100 -15.96 -11.42 8.36
CA LYS A 100 -16.17 -10.58 9.55
C LYS A 100 -15.98 -9.09 9.19
N SER A 101 -16.85 -8.20 9.66
CA SER A 101 -16.67 -6.75 9.46
C SER A 101 -16.24 -6.08 10.77
N LEU A 102 -14.96 -5.72 10.86
CA LEU A 102 -14.34 -5.15 12.05
C LEU A 102 -14.16 -3.64 11.91
N LEU A 103 -14.30 -2.93 13.03
CA LEU A 103 -14.20 -1.48 13.08
C LEU A 103 -12.80 -1.00 13.44
N CYS A 104 -12.35 0.06 12.78
CA CYS A 104 -11.11 0.75 13.11
C CYS A 104 -11.17 1.35 14.52
N ARG A 105 -10.25 0.93 15.41
CA ARG A 105 -10.13 1.46 16.77
C ARG A 105 -10.06 3.00 16.80
N PHE A 106 -9.30 3.59 15.88
CA PHE A 106 -9.11 5.03 15.84
C PHE A 106 -10.40 5.77 15.52
N HIS A 107 -11.17 5.32 14.52
CA HIS A 107 -12.42 5.98 14.13
C HIS A 107 -13.50 5.84 15.20
N ILE A 108 -13.52 4.72 15.93
CA ILE A 108 -14.39 4.54 17.09
C ILE A 108 -14.06 5.55 18.18
N CYS A 109 -12.79 5.62 18.59
CA CYS A 109 -12.34 6.60 19.57
C CYS A 109 -12.68 8.04 19.14
N GLN A 110 -12.52 8.35 17.85
CA GLN A 110 -12.94 9.66 17.34
C GLN A 110 -14.46 9.88 17.43
N SER A 111 -15.27 8.88 17.10
CA SER A 111 -16.73 8.97 17.15
C SER A 111 -17.23 9.16 18.57
N VAL A 112 -16.70 8.41 19.55
CA VAL A 112 -17.01 8.59 20.98
C VAL A 112 -16.59 9.98 21.45
N TRP A 113 -15.38 10.43 21.11
CA TRP A 113 -14.92 11.77 21.48
C TRP A 113 -15.78 12.87 20.85
N ARG A 114 -16.25 12.69 19.61
CA ARG A 114 -17.19 13.62 18.97
C ARG A 114 -18.54 13.64 19.68
N TRP A 115 -19.07 12.46 20.02
CA TRP A 115 -20.34 12.29 20.72
C TRP A 115 -20.34 13.07 22.05
N LEU A 116 -19.25 13.01 22.81
CA LEU A 116 -19.09 13.75 24.08
C LEU A 116 -19.10 15.28 23.94
N PHE A 117 -18.93 15.82 22.72
CA PHE A 117 -18.96 17.26 22.43
C PHE A 117 -20.28 17.75 21.80
N GLU A 118 -21.19 16.83 21.46
CA GLU A 118 -22.47 17.22 20.88
C GLU A 118 -23.37 17.85 21.95
N LYS A 119 -23.84 19.08 21.67
CA LYS A 119 -24.62 19.87 22.62
C LYS A 119 -25.86 19.15 23.16
N LYS A 120 -26.53 18.36 22.32
CA LYS A 120 -27.73 17.58 22.69
C LYS A 120 -27.48 16.52 23.77
N HIS A 121 -26.23 16.13 24.02
CA HIS A 121 -25.88 15.16 25.05
C HIS A 121 -25.46 15.81 26.36
N ASP A 122 -25.41 17.14 26.44
CA ASP A 122 -25.18 17.92 27.67
C ASP A 122 -24.09 17.37 28.63
N ILE A 123 -22.96 16.93 28.07
CA ILE A 123 -21.85 16.39 28.86
C ILE A 123 -20.98 17.55 29.37
N LEU A 124 -20.84 17.66 30.70
CA LEU A 124 -19.99 18.66 31.34
C LEU A 124 -18.54 18.49 30.90
N LYS A 125 -17.86 19.62 30.70
CA LYS A 125 -16.48 19.66 30.20
C LYS A 125 -15.56 18.75 31.03
N ASP A 126 -15.61 18.84 32.34
CA ASP A 126 -14.65 18.14 33.22
C ASP A 126 -14.86 16.62 33.26
N ASP A 127 -16.08 16.16 32.96
CA ASP A 127 -16.44 14.75 32.99
C ASP A 127 -16.06 13.99 31.70
N ARG A 128 -15.91 14.71 30.56
CA ARG A 128 -15.64 14.09 29.24
C ARG A 128 -14.42 13.17 29.22
N LYS A 129 -13.34 13.55 29.89
CA LYS A 129 -12.11 12.76 29.92
C LYS A 129 -12.30 11.44 30.66
N ALA A 130 -13.06 11.46 31.76
CA ALA A 130 -13.34 10.27 32.55
C ALA A 130 -14.21 9.29 31.74
N LEU A 131 -15.28 9.79 31.12
CA LEU A 131 -16.14 9.00 30.22
C LEU A 131 -15.34 8.38 29.07
N TYR A 132 -14.53 9.19 28.38
CA TYR A 132 -13.69 8.71 27.29
C TYR A 132 -12.65 7.69 27.73
N LYS A 133 -11.99 7.89 28.89
CA LYS A 133 -11.00 6.95 29.42
C LYS A 133 -11.63 5.60 29.78
N ALA A 134 -12.83 5.61 30.37
CA ALA A 134 -13.55 4.39 30.70
C ALA A 134 -13.89 3.57 29.43
N PHE A 135 -14.37 4.24 28.38
CA PHE A 135 -14.58 3.61 27.09
C PHE A 135 -13.27 3.10 26.47
N GLN A 136 -12.19 3.88 26.54
CA GLN A 136 -10.89 3.49 26.01
C GLN A 136 -10.35 2.24 26.72
N ASN A 137 -10.51 2.13 28.04
CA ASN A 137 -10.11 0.95 28.82
C ASN A 137 -10.86 -0.28 28.33
N CYS A 138 -12.18 -0.20 28.19
CA CYS A 138 -13.00 -1.28 27.64
C CYS A 138 -12.60 -1.68 26.21
N LEU A 139 -12.24 -0.70 25.38
CA LEU A 139 -11.80 -0.98 24.01
C LEU A 139 -10.48 -1.76 23.96
N VAL A 140 -9.55 -1.48 24.88
CA VAL A 140 -8.18 -2.04 24.86
C VAL A 140 -7.97 -3.26 25.75
N SER A 141 -9.02 -3.70 26.45
CA SER A 141 -8.97 -4.86 27.34
C SER A 141 -8.33 -6.08 26.68
N SER A 142 -7.54 -6.82 27.45
CA SER A 142 -6.76 -7.95 26.96
C SER A 142 -7.59 -9.18 26.65
N ASP A 143 -8.67 -9.36 27.40
CA ASP A 143 -9.53 -10.53 27.41
C ASP A 143 -10.99 -10.13 27.70
N ILE A 144 -11.88 -11.11 27.55
CA ILE A 144 -13.33 -10.91 27.61
C ILE A 144 -13.76 -10.47 29.02
N GLU A 145 -13.15 -11.03 30.06
CA GLU A 145 -13.50 -10.73 31.45
C GLU A 145 -13.14 -9.28 31.82
N GLU A 146 -11.94 -8.81 31.44
CA GLU A 146 -11.53 -7.42 31.64
C GLU A 146 -12.42 -6.45 30.84
N ALA A 147 -12.82 -6.83 29.62
CA ALA A 147 -13.71 -6.04 28.79
C ALA A 147 -15.10 -5.90 29.43
N GLU A 148 -15.66 -6.99 29.95
CA GLU A 148 -16.94 -7.01 30.68
C GLU A 148 -16.89 -6.20 31.96
N LYS A 149 -15.81 -6.34 32.74
CA LYS A 149 -15.59 -5.52 33.94
C LYS A 149 -15.53 -4.04 33.59
N SER A 150 -14.79 -3.67 32.54
CA SER A 150 -14.67 -2.30 32.06
C SER A 150 -16.02 -1.75 31.54
N PHE A 151 -16.82 -2.60 30.88
CA PHE A 151 -18.17 -2.27 30.46
C PHE A 151 -19.07 -1.96 31.66
N LYS A 152 -19.09 -2.83 32.68
CA LYS A 152 -19.89 -2.63 33.90
C LYS A 152 -19.53 -1.30 34.60
N ILE A 153 -18.24 -0.95 34.64
CA ILE A 153 -17.78 0.34 35.19
C ILE A 153 -18.34 1.51 34.36
N MET A 154 -18.13 1.52 33.04
CA MET A 154 -18.55 2.66 32.20
C MET A 154 -20.07 2.79 32.05
N ALA A 155 -20.81 1.70 32.27
CA ALA A 155 -22.26 1.65 32.28
C ALA A 155 -22.88 1.96 33.66
N GLY A 156 -22.06 2.22 34.69
CA GLY A 156 -22.54 2.57 36.03
C GLY A 156 -23.12 1.39 36.83
N ILE A 157 -22.78 0.15 36.46
CA ILE A 157 -23.33 -1.09 37.03
C ILE A 157 -22.51 -1.59 38.24
N CYS A 158 -21.32 -1.06 38.49
CA CYS A 158 -20.44 -1.51 39.58
C CYS A 158 -20.79 -0.94 40.98
N SER A 159 -20.46 -1.75 41.99
CA SER A 159 -20.96 -1.81 43.36
C SER A 159 -20.73 -0.59 44.29
N ASN A 160 -21.76 -0.31 45.10
CA ASN A 160 -21.90 0.53 46.30
C ASN A 160 -21.49 2.01 46.30
N ASP A 161 -20.74 2.53 45.33
CA ASP A 161 -20.54 3.98 45.20
C ASP A 161 -21.59 4.61 44.27
N GLU A 162 -22.74 4.98 44.85
CA GLU A 162 -23.90 5.59 44.17
C GLU A 162 -23.60 6.90 43.39
N LYS A 163 -22.36 7.42 43.40
CA LYS A 163 -21.97 8.70 42.77
C LYS A 163 -20.79 8.58 41.79
N THR A 164 -20.78 7.58 40.93
CA THR A 164 -19.84 7.60 39.80
C THR A 164 -20.20 8.69 38.78
N VAL A 165 -19.19 9.26 38.11
CA VAL A 165 -19.39 10.29 37.06
C VAL A 165 -20.32 9.82 35.93
N PHE A 166 -20.43 8.50 35.73
CA PHE A 166 -21.24 7.88 34.68
C PHE A 166 -22.74 8.03 34.95
N ASN A 167 -23.16 7.89 36.21
CA ASN A 167 -24.57 7.93 36.62
C ASN A 167 -25.20 9.31 36.45
N LYS A 168 -24.39 10.36 36.27
CA LYS A 168 -24.86 11.71 35.94
C LYS A 168 -25.50 11.80 34.54
N TYR A 169 -25.19 10.86 33.64
CA TYR A 169 -25.51 10.97 32.21
C TYR A 169 -26.25 9.74 31.69
N PRO A 170 -27.58 9.67 31.80
CA PRO A 170 -28.38 8.57 31.24
C PRO A 170 -28.15 8.36 29.72
N GLN A 171 -27.96 9.45 28.96
CA GLN A 171 -27.62 9.35 27.54
C GLN A 171 -26.29 8.63 27.28
N TRP A 172 -25.31 8.78 28.17
CA TRP A 172 -24.02 8.07 28.07
C TRP A 172 -24.22 6.57 28.30
N ILE A 173 -24.97 6.21 29.35
CA ILE A 173 -25.26 4.80 29.67
C ILE A 173 -25.99 4.12 28.50
N SER A 174 -27.01 4.78 27.95
CA SER A 174 -27.72 4.28 26.75
C SER A 174 -26.79 4.14 25.54
N TYR A 175 -25.92 5.14 25.33
CA TYR A 175 -24.94 5.12 24.25
C TYR A 175 -23.95 3.94 24.36
N VAL A 176 -23.30 3.76 25.51
CA VAL A 176 -22.32 2.67 25.69
C VAL A 176 -22.97 1.29 25.72
N THR A 177 -24.17 1.18 26.27
CA THR A 177 -24.95 -0.08 26.27
C THR A 177 -25.29 -0.50 24.84
N ASN A 178 -25.72 0.45 23.99
CA ASN A 178 -25.95 0.17 22.58
C ASN A 178 -24.66 -0.17 21.83
N TYR A 179 -23.54 0.47 22.17
CA TYR A 179 -22.24 0.14 21.58
C TYR A 179 -21.77 -1.28 21.95
N TRP A 180 -22.04 -1.69 23.19
CA TRP A 180 -21.68 -3.01 23.73
C TRP A 180 -22.43 -4.18 23.05
N LYS A 181 -23.64 -3.95 22.53
CA LYS A 181 -24.40 -4.96 21.74
C LYS A 181 -23.63 -5.51 20.53
N ARG A 182 -22.62 -4.77 20.06
CA ARG A 182 -21.75 -5.13 18.95
C ARG A 182 -20.27 -5.17 19.36
N LYS A 183 -19.96 -5.56 20.60
CA LYS A 183 -18.60 -5.57 21.17
C LYS A 183 -17.57 -6.33 20.33
N GLU A 184 -17.98 -7.41 19.69
CA GLU A 184 -17.13 -8.34 18.95
C GLU A 184 -16.43 -7.69 17.76
N ILE A 185 -17.03 -6.64 17.18
CA ILE A 185 -16.47 -5.97 15.99
C ILE A 185 -15.49 -4.85 16.33
N TRP A 186 -15.40 -4.40 17.59
CA TRP A 186 -14.60 -3.23 17.95
C TRP A 186 -13.67 -3.37 19.15
N CYS A 187 -14.03 -4.20 20.14
CA CYS A 187 -13.22 -4.41 21.32
C CYS A 187 -12.04 -5.35 20.98
N LEU A 188 -10.85 -5.02 21.48
CA LEU A 188 -9.63 -5.80 21.19
C LEU A 188 -9.62 -7.17 21.87
N ALA A 189 -10.42 -7.38 22.92
CA ALA A 189 -10.60 -8.67 23.59
C ALA A 189 -11.18 -9.76 22.66
N PHE A 190 -11.87 -9.37 21.60
CA PHE A 190 -12.50 -10.28 20.63
C PHE A 190 -11.67 -10.43 19.34
N ARG A 191 -10.39 -10.02 19.36
CA ARG A 191 -9.46 -10.12 18.24
C ARG A 191 -8.32 -11.07 18.56
N ASP A 192 -7.77 -11.68 17.52
CA ASP A 192 -6.69 -12.66 17.63
C ASP A 192 -5.55 -12.36 16.63
N ALA A 193 -4.63 -13.31 16.45
CA ALA A 193 -3.49 -13.18 15.55
C ALA A 193 -3.86 -13.07 14.06
N SER A 194 -5.08 -13.40 13.66
CA SER A 194 -5.57 -13.21 12.27
C SER A 194 -5.65 -11.73 11.88
N MET A 195 -5.53 -10.81 12.84
CA MET A 195 -5.41 -9.37 12.58
C MET A 195 -4.07 -8.96 11.99
N HIS A 196 -3.02 -9.80 12.06
CA HIS A 196 -1.66 -9.48 11.61
C HIS A 196 -1.15 -8.11 12.14
N GLY A 197 -1.54 -7.74 13.36
CA GLY A 197 -1.22 -6.46 13.98
C GLY A 197 -2.04 -5.26 13.50
N HIS A 198 -2.99 -5.46 12.60
CA HIS A 198 -3.81 -4.38 12.06
C HIS A 198 -5.08 -4.16 12.88
N HIS A 199 -5.12 -3.03 13.58
CA HIS A 199 -6.30 -2.61 14.35
C HIS A 199 -6.93 -1.31 13.88
N THR A 200 -6.33 -0.70 12.85
CA THR A 200 -6.72 0.62 12.34
C THR A 200 -6.86 0.57 10.82
N ASN A 201 -7.67 1.47 10.28
CA ASN A 201 -7.85 1.69 8.85
C ASN A 201 -6.82 2.70 8.30
N ASN A 202 -5.60 2.74 8.87
CA ASN A 202 -4.58 3.73 8.50
C ASN A 202 -4.16 3.60 7.03
N PHE A 203 -4.16 2.38 6.48
CA PHE A 203 -3.87 2.19 5.06
C PHE A 203 -4.88 2.90 4.17
N SER A 204 -6.17 2.80 4.47
CA SER A 204 -7.19 3.48 3.68
C SER A 204 -7.17 4.99 3.89
N GLU A 205 -6.92 5.49 5.10
CA GLU A 205 -6.75 6.94 5.31
C GLU A 205 -5.56 7.50 4.52
N VAL A 206 -4.42 6.80 4.51
CA VAL A 206 -3.26 7.16 3.69
C VAL A 206 -3.60 7.08 2.20
N ASN A 207 -4.37 6.08 1.78
CA ASN A 207 -4.79 5.94 0.39
C ASN A 207 -5.72 7.06 -0.06
N VAL A 208 -6.73 7.42 0.73
CA VAL A 208 -7.60 8.56 0.46
C VAL A 208 -6.78 9.85 0.34
N ARG A 209 -5.71 10.01 1.12
CA ARG A 209 -4.77 11.14 0.94
C ARG A 209 -3.97 11.02 -0.35
N ILE A 210 -3.43 9.86 -0.70
CA ILE A 210 -2.74 9.62 -1.98
C ILE A 210 -3.66 9.98 -3.15
N PHE A 211 -4.90 9.49 -3.11
CA PHE A 211 -5.91 9.77 -4.12
C PHE A 211 -6.19 11.27 -4.24
N LYS A 212 -6.46 11.95 -3.12
CA LYS A 212 -6.70 13.41 -3.13
C LYS A 212 -5.49 14.22 -3.55
N ASP A 213 -4.28 13.83 -3.16
CA ASP A 213 -3.09 14.70 -3.24
C ASP A 213 -2.30 14.45 -4.52
N ILE A 214 -2.23 13.19 -4.95
CA ILE A 214 -1.43 12.74 -6.09
C ILE A 214 -2.34 12.60 -7.30
N VAL A 215 -3.36 11.74 -7.20
CA VAL A 215 -4.26 11.41 -8.33
C VAL A 215 -5.11 12.62 -8.72
N LEU A 216 -5.74 13.27 -7.76
CA LEU A 216 -6.59 14.44 -8.01
C LEU A 216 -5.84 15.77 -7.86
N SER A 217 -4.60 15.78 -7.38
CA SER A 217 -3.84 17.02 -7.17
C SER A 217 -4.64 18.10 -6.40
N ARG A 218 -5.39 17.69 -5.37
CA ARG A 218 -6.29 18.50 -4.54
C ARG A 218 -7.42 19.21 -5.30
N ASN A 219 -7.79 18.68 -6.46
CA ASN A 219 -8.87 19.18 -7.31
C ASN A 219 -9.98 18.14 -7.44
N LYS A 220 -10.98 18.44 -8.25
CA LYS A 220 -11.99 17.47 -8.69
C LYS A 220 -11.73 17.06 -10.13
N ALA A 221 -12.06 15.82 -10.47
CA ALA A 221 -12.18 15.44 -11.87
C ALA A 221 -13.35 16.20 -12.53
N TYR A 222 -13.30 16.35 -13.86
CA TYR A 222 -14.39 17.00 -14.59
C TYR A 222 -15.67 16.15 -14.56
N ASN A 223 -15.54 14.84 -14.75
CA ASN A 223 -16.62 13.86 -14.72
C ASN A 223 -16.05 12.49 -14.31
N ALA A 224 -16.93 11.48 -14.19
CA ALA A 224 -16.53 10.11 -13.87
C ALA A 224 -15.55 9.49 -14.89
N ILE A 225 -15.64 9.84 -16.18
CA ILE A 225 -14.72 9.33 -17.21
C ILE A 225 -13.29 9.84 -16.97
N ALA A 226 -13.14 11.15 -16.70
CA ALA A 226 -11.85 11.72 -16.33
C ALA A 226 -11.32 11.15 -15.00
N LEU A 227 -12.22 10.77 -14.09
CA LEU A 227 -11.85 10.12 -12.84
C LEU A 227 -11.25 8.72 -13.10
N VAL A 228 -11.85 7.93 -14.00
CA VAL A 228 -11.31 6.65 -14.46
C VAL A 228 -9.95 6.84 -15.11
N ASP A 229 -9.78 7.82 -16.00
CA ASP A 229 -8.48 8.13 -16.62
C ASP A 229 -7.41 8.43 -15.57
N PHE A 230 -7.70 9.25 -14.55
CA PHE A 230 -6.72 9.52 -13.48
C PHE A 230 -6.39 8.29 -12.63
N ILE A 231 -7.34 7.39 -12.42
CA ILE A 231 -7.09 6.12 -11.73
C ILE A 231 -6.13 5.25 -12.58
N CYS A 232 -6.45 5.04 -13.86
CA CYS A 232 -5.67 4.19 -14.76
C CYS A 232 -4.30 4.78 -15.14
N THR A 233 -4.10 6.09 -14.99
CA THR A 233 -2.81 6.74 -15.29
C THR A 233 -2.05 7.10 -14.02
N SER A 234 -2.54 8.09 -13.27
CA SER A 234 -1.80 8.71 -12.15
C SER A 234 -1.68 7.77 -10.95
N MET A 235 -2.73 6.98 -10.66
CA MET A 235 -2.68 6.05 -9.53
C MET A 235 -1.83 4.82 -9.85
N GLU A 236 -1.96 4.28 -11.07
CA GLU A 236 -1.14 3.17 -11.54
C GLU A 236 0.35 3.53 -11.55
N GLU A 237 0.72 4.68 -12.12
CA GLU A 237 2.11 5.16 -12.12
C GLU A 237 2.69 5.30 -10.69
N TYR A 238 1.89 5.84 -9.76
CA TYR A 238 2.28 5.98 -8.36
C TYR A 238 2.58 4.62 -7.71
N TYR A 239 1.70 3.64 -7.89
CA TYR A 239 1.86 2.31 -7.30
C TYR A 239 2.99 1.53 -7.95
N THR A 240 3.09 1.55 -9.28
CA THR A 240 4.18 0.92 -10.02
C THR A 240 5.53 1.46 -9.57
N THR A 241 5.66 2.78 -9.39
CA THR A 241 6.91 3.39 -8.88
C THR A 241 7.26 2.90 -7.47
N ARG A 242 6.28 2.82 -6.57
CA ARG A 242 6.50 2.33 -5.20
C ARG A 242 6.89 0.86 -5.16
N LEU A 243 6.21 0.03 -5.94
CA LEU A 243 6.54 -1.38 -6.05
C LEU A 243 7.95 -1.57 -6.59
N ARG A 244 8.33 -0.86 -7.67
CA ARG A 244 9.70 -0.89 -8.22
C ARG A 244 10.76 -0.49 -7.20
N ASN A 245 10.52 0.58 -6.43
CA ASN A 245 11.45 1.00 -5.39
C ASN A 245 11.65 -0.09 -4.33
N PHE A 246 10.58 -0.77 -3.91
CA PHE A 246 10.68 -1.87 -2.96
C PHE A 246 11.40 -3.08 -3.55
N VAL A 247 11.00 -3.51 -4.75
CA VAL A 247 11.56 -4.67 -5.45
C VAL A 247 13.06 -4.48 -5.68
N ASN A 248 13.51 -3.27 -5.98
CA ASN A 248 14.92 -2.93 -6.17
C ASN A 248 15.67 -2.59 -4.88
N GLY A 249 15.11 -2.91 -3.70
CA GLY A 249 15.79 -2.72 -2.41
C GLY A 249 15.95 -1.26 -1.98
N ARG A 250 15.24 -0.30 -2.59
CA ARG A 250 15.33 1.14 -2.25
C ARG A 250 14.44 1.56 -1.08
N SER A 251 13.94 0.59 -0.31
CA SER A 251 13.04 0.83 0.84
C SER A 251 13.47 -0.01 2.03
N ASP A 252 14.10 0.64 3.01
CA ASP A 252 14.64 -0.04 4.20
C ASP A 252 13.62 -0.31 5.31
N LYS A 253 12.37 0.17 5.21
CA LYS A 253 11.42 0.15 6.34
C LYS A 253 11.21 -1.24 6.95
N SER A 254 10.96 -2.25 6.13
CA SER A 254 10.74 -3.63 6.59
C SER A 254 11.98 -4.24 7.22
N ARG A 255 13.15 -3.96 6.62
CA ARG A 255 14.46 -4.41 7.12
C ARG A 255 14.80 -3.74 8.46
N LEU A 256 14.53 -2.44 8.60
CA LEU A 256 14.74 -1.70 9.84
C LEU A 256 13.80 -2.18 10.96
N LEU A 257 12.53 -2.49 10.65
CA LEU A 257 11.61 -3.08 11.61
C LEU A 257 12.11 -4.46 12.09
N PHE A 258 12.55 -5.29 11.15
CA PHE A 258 13.12 -6.59 11.46
C PHE A 258 14.36 -6.47 12.35
N GLN A 259 15.31 -5.60 11.98
CA GLN A 259 16.54 -5.37 12.74
C GLN A 259 16.27 -4.80 14.14
N ASP A 260 15.30 -3.88 14.29
CA ASP A 260 14.90 -3.35 15.59
C ASP A 260 14.40 -4.45 16.52
N GLN A 261 13.58 -5.38 16.03
CA GLN A 261 13.11 -6.51 16.85
C GLN A 261 14.23 -7.51 17.17
N LEU A 262 15.14 -7.78 16.23
CA LEU A 262 16.33 -8.60 16.49
C LEU A 262 17.23 -7.98 17.57
N ASN A 263 17.49 -6.68 17.48
CA ASN A 263 18.31 -5.97 18.47
C ASN A 263 17.67 -6.03 19.87
N ARG A 264 16.33 -5.90 19.96
CA ARG A 264 15.60 -6.07 21.22
C ARG A 264 15.63 -7.51 21.74
N ALA A 265 15.79 -8.48 20.85
CA ALA A 265 15.88 -9.90 21.14
C ALA A 265 17.32 -10.38 21.41
N ALA A 266 18.35 -9.55 21.25
CA ALA A 266 19.76 -9.96 21.28
C ALA A 266 20.22 -10.66 22.58
N HIS A 267 19.48 -10.48 23.67
CA HIS A 267 19.75 -11.12 24.95
C HIS A 267 19.10 -12.51 25.11
N ILE A 268 18.20 -12.90 24.20
CA ILE A 268 17.49 -14.17 24.23
C ILE A 268 18.37 -15.18 23.49
N THR A 269 18.99 -16.09 24.24
CA THR A 269 19.81 -17.18 23.70
C THR A 269 18.99 -18.45 23.52
N LYS A 270 19.58 -19.47 22.89
CA LYS A 270 18.92 -20.76 22.64
C LYS A 270 18.42 -21.43 23.93
N ASP A 271 19.15 -21.29 25.03
CA ASP A 271 18.79 -21.87 26.33
C ASP A 271 17.52 -21.26 26.94
N TRP A 272 17.10 -20.09 26.45
CA TRP A 272 15.91 -19.39 26.92
C TRP A 272 14.69 -19.66 26.03
N ILE A 273 14.85 -20.58 25.07
CA ILE A 273 13.80 -21.03 24.18
C ILE A 273 13.62 -22.54 24.31
N GLU A 274 12.46 -22.92 24.81
CA GLU A 274 12.02 -24.32 24.84
C GLU A 274 11.08 -24.55 23.66
N ALA A 275 11.47 -25.43 22.74
CA ALA A 275 10.61 -25.88 21.65
C ALA A 275 9.64 -26.93 22.18
N MET A 276 8.35 -26.75 21.90
CA MET A 276 7.26 -27.67 22.21
C MET A 276 6.69 -28.27 20.92
N ASP A 277 5.66 -29.10 21.04
CA ASP A 277 4.91 -29.63 19.89
C ASP A 277 4.13 -28.52 19.14
N ASP A 278 3.70 -28.80 17.91
CA ASP A 278 2.84 -27.93 17.08
C ASP A 278 3.40 -26.51 16.80
N ASP A 279 4.70 -26.41 16.48
CA ASP A 279 5.34 -25.13 16.12
C ASP A 279 5.24 -24.07 17.23
N LEU A 280 5.11 -24.54 18.48
CA LEU A 280 4.98 -23.74 19.69
C LEU A 280 6.33 -23.63 20.41
N TYR A 281 6.67 -22.43 20.85
CA TYR A 281 7.90 -22.14 21.55
C TYR A 281 7.60 -21.36 22.83
N LYS A 282 8.25 -21.72 23.94
CA LYS A 282 8.26 -20.90 25.16
C LYS A 282 9.54 -20.08 25.18
N VAL A 283 9.39 -18.76 25.26
CA VAL A 283 10.50 -17.81 25.33
C VAL A 283 10.53 -17.17 26.71
N GLN A 284 11.57 -17.44 27.47
CA GLN A 284 11.70 -16.95 28.84
C GLN A 284 11.99 -15.45 28.88
N GLN A 285 11.32 -14.73 29.78
CA GLN A 285 11.60 -13.32 30.01
C GLN A 285 12.86 -13.14 30.85
N LYS A 286 13.70 -12.16 30.48
CA LYS A 286 14.88 -11.80 31.26
C LYS A 286 14.51 -11.50 32.72
N ASN A 287 15.16 -12.21 33.65
CA ASN A 287 15.02 -12.04 35.10
C ASN A 287 13.58 -12.25 35.63
N SER A 288 12.75 -13.05 34.94
CA SER A 288 11.41 -13.41 35.39
C SER A 288 11.15 -14.90 35.13
N PRO A 289 10.40 -15.60 36.01
CA PRO A 289 9.90 -16.94 35.70
C PRO A 289 8.82 -16.92 34.61
N GLU A 290 8.31 -15.74 34.24
CA GLU A 290 7.33 -15.60 33.17
C GLU A 290 7.92 -15.98 31.80
N PHE A 291 7.10 -16.64 31.00
CA PHE A 291 7.41 -17.03 29.64
C PHE A 291 6.36 -16.48 28.68
N TYR A 292 6.76 -16.26 27.43
CA TYR A 292 5.86 -15.97 26.34
C TYR A 292 5.77 -17.17 25.41
N GLU A 293 4.55 -17.57 25.11
CA GLU A 293 4.26 -18.59 24.12
C GLU A 293 4.29 -17.95 22.74
N VAL A 294 4.98 -18.58 21.80
CA VAL A 294 5.12 -18.14 20.42
C VAL A 294 4.69 -19.30 19.51
N ASN A 295 3.63 -19.11 18.74
CA ASN A 295 3.21 -20.07 17.73
C ASN A 295 3.59 -19.51 16.34
N VAL A 296 4.54 -20.14 15.66
CA VAL A 296 5.08 -19.62 14.40
C VAL A 296 4.11 -19.83 13.22
N THR A 297 3.30 -20.87 13.26
CA THR A 297 2.33 -21.20 12.21
C THR A 297 1.20 -20.16 12.12
N VAL A 298 0.67 -19.73 13.26
CA VAL A 298 -0.37 -18.69 13.32
C VAL A 298 0.24 -17.28 13.34
N GLY A 299 1.51 -17.14 13.72
CA GLY A 299 2.16 -15.85 13.93
C GLY A 299 1.71 -15.17 15.23
N TYR A 300 1.35 -15.97 16.24
CA TYR A 300 0.91 -15.51 17.57
C TYR A 300 2.09 -15.42 18.54
N CYS A 301 2.01 -14.48 19.49
CA CYS A 301 2.83 -14.52 20.69
C CYS A 301 2.05 -13.96 21.89
N SER A 302 2.08 -14.59 23.06
CA SER A 302 1.29 -14.15 24.23
C SER A 302 1.68 -12.77 24.79
N CYS A 303 2.76 -12.15 24.30
CA CYS A 303 3.13 -10.79 24.71
C CYS A 303 2.14 -9.72 24.19
N PRO A 304 2.05 -8.55 24.85
CA PRO A 304 1.10 -7.50 24.49
C PRO A 304 1.17 -7.01 23.04
N VAL A 305 2.35 -7.13 22.41
CA VAL A 305 2.58 -6.76 21.00
C VAL A 305 2.14 -7.88 20.06
N GLY A 306 2.58 -9.10 20.32
CA GLY A 306 2.45 -10.24 19.41
C GLY A 306 1.10 -10.95 19.44
N LYS A 307 0.29 -10.74 20.47
CA LYS A 307 -0.98 -11.48 20.65
C LYS A 307 -1.99 -11.27 19.54
N TYR A 308 -1.84 -10.17 18.81
CA TYR A 308 -2.66 -9.82 17.66
C TYR A 308 -1.97 -10.03 16.31
N GLY A 309 -0.84 -10.75 16.26
CA GLY A 309 -0.15 -11.07 15.02
C GLY A 309 0.86 -10.03 14.54
N SER A 310 1.25 -9.05 15.38
CA SER A 310 2.37 -8.15 15.07
C SER A 310 3.70 -8.83 15.34
N PHE A 311 4.70 -8.57 14.48
CA PHE A 311 6.07 -9.05 14.72
C PHE A 311 6.67 -8.46 16.00
N CYS A 312 6.97 -9.32 16.97
CA CYS A 312 7.57 -8.93 18.25
C CYS A 312 9.00 -9.47 18.43
N LYS A 313 9.71 -8.99 19.45
CA LYS A 313 11.06 -9.46 19.80
C LYS A 313 11.14 -10.97 20.07
N HIS A 314 10.11 -11.59 20.65
CA HIS A 314 10.13 -13.04 20.92
C HIS A 314 10.02 -13.85 19.63
N GLN A 315 9.17 -13.42 18.70
CA GLN A 315 9.10 -13.98 17.35
C GLN A 315 10.40 -13.78 16.57
N ALA A 316 11.04 -12.61 16.72
CA ALA A 316 12.35 -12.36 16.13
C ALA A 316 13.44 -13.29 16.69
N ALA A 317 13.43 -13.58 18.00
CA ALA A 317 14.34 -14.53 18.63
C ALA A 317 14.18 -15.95 18.05
N VAL A 318 12.93 -16.44 17.99
CA VAL A 318 12.62 -17.76 17.42
C VAL A 318 13.05 -17.83 15.94
N TYR A 319 12.75 -16.80 15.15
CA TYR A 319 13.18 -16.74 13.75
C TYR A 319 14.70 -16.74 13.60
N ASN A 320 15.42 -16.01 14.45
CA ASN A 320 16.87 -15.91 14.37
C ASN A 320 17.59 -17.23 14.68
N LEU A 321 17.01 -18.06 15.55
CA LEU A 321 17.62 -19.29 16.03
C LEU A 321 17.16 -20.54 15.25
N TYR A 322 15.91 -20.56 14.77
CA TYR A 322 15.30 -21.73 14.14
C TYR A 322 14.89 -21.49 12.67
N HIS A 323 14.95 -20.24 12.18
CA HIS A 323 14.67 -19.86 10.79
C HIS A 323 13.28 -20.24 10.23
N HIS A 324 12.30 -20.52 11.10
CA HIS A 324 10.93 -20.79 10.69
C HIS A 324 10.22 -19.54 10.17
N LYS A 325 9.74 -19.57 8.92
CA LYS A 325 8.89 -18.52 8.37
C LYS A 325 7.56 -18.46 9.13
N MET A 326 7.08 -17.25 9.42
CA MET A 326 5.81 -17.01 10.11
C MET A 326 5.01 -15.87 9.45
N PRO A 327 3.67 -15.87 9.54
CA PRO A 327 2.83 -14.85 8.90
C PRO A 327 3.09 -13.41 9.37
N SER A 328 3.63 -13.23 10.58
CA SER A 328 3.95 -11.92 11.14
C SER A 328 5.27 -11.33 10.63
N LEU A 329 6.09 -12.10 9.90
CA LEU A 329 7.41 -11.63 9.44
C LEU A 329 7.30 -10.37 8.58
N PRO A 330 8.15 -9.37 8.83
CA PRO A 330 8.29 -8.25 7.92
C PRO A 330 8.66 -8.76 6.52
N PRO A 331 8.22 -8.06 5.44
CA PRO A 331 8.45 -8.50 4.07
C PRO A 331 9.90 -8.21 3.66
N ILE A 332 10.80 -9.09 4.10
CA ILE A 332 12.26 -9.01 3.91
C ILE A 332 12.79 -10.14 3.02
N CYS A 333 11.99 -11.17 2.76
CA CYS A 333 12.40 -12.33 1.99
C CYS A 333 12.36 -12.07 0.47
N HIS A 334 13.19 -12.78 -0.29
CA HIS A 334 13.28 -12.62 -1.73
C HIS A 334 11.98 -13.03 -2.44
N GLU A 335 11.23 -13.99 -1.90
CA GLU A 335 9.95 -14.42 -2.47
C GLU A 335 8.92 -13.29 -2.40
N THR A 336 8.96 -12.47 -1.34
CA THR A 336 8.10 -11.28 -1.26
C THR A 336 8.50 -10.24 -2.30
N ARG A 337 9.80 -10.06 -2.55
CA ARG A 337 10.28 -9.18 -3.64
C ARG A 337 9.82 -9.70 -5.00
N CYS A 338 9.97 -10.99 -5.26
CA CYS A 338 9.51 -11.66 -6.48
C CYS A 338 7.99 -11.50 -6.68
N LEU A 339 7.20 -11.74 -5.63
CA LEU A 339 5.75 -11.56 -5.66
C LEU A 339 5.34 -10.12 -6.01
N LEU A 340 5.99 -9.13 -5.40
CA LEU A 340 5.71 -7.71 -5.69
C LEU A 340 6.29 -7.25 -7.02
N ALA A 341 7.31 -7.93 -7.54
CA ALA A 341 7.80 -7.73 -8.90
C ALA A 341 6.77 -8.21 -9.92
N LYS A 342 6.17 -9.39 -9.73
CA LYS A 342 5.04 -9.87 -10.55
C LYS A 342 3.87 -8.91 -10.53
N LEU A 343 3.60 -8.28 -9.38
CA LEU A 343 2.58 -7.23 -9.30
C LEU A 343 2.94 -6.01 -10.17
N ALA A 344 4.19 -5.54 -10.11
CA ALA A 344 4.68 -4.35 -10.81
C ALA A 344 4.89 -4.53 -12.32
N PHE A 345 5.48 -5.65 -12.73
CA PHE A 345 5.93 -5.92 -14.10
C PHE A 345 5.04 -6.94 -14.83
N GLY A 346 4.13 -7.62 -14.12
CA GLY A 346 3.33 -8.68 -14.73
C GLY A 346 4.22 -9.82 -15.22
N ASN A 347 4.05 -10.21 -16.48
CA ASN A 347 4.77 -11.31 -17.10
C ASN A 347 6.25 -10.99 -17.37
N GLU A 348 6.65 -9.72 -17.30
CA GLU A 348 8.04 -9.28 -17.46
C GLU A 348 8.85 -9.37 -16.17
N ALA A 349 8.25 -9.85 -15.07
CA ALA A 349 8.98 -10.03 -13.83
C ALA A 349 10.02 -11.15 -13.98
N GLN A 350 11.25 -10.87 -13.54
CA GLN A 350 12.32 -11.87 -13.46
C GLN A 350 11.95 -13.05 -12.57
N THR A 351 12.67 -14.16 -12.70
CA THR A 351 12.49 -15.35 -11.88
C THR A 351 12.92 -15.10 -10.42
N ASN A 352 12.63 -16.06 -9.53
CA ASN A 352 12.86 -15.89 -8.10
C ASN A 352 14.35 -15.72 -7.77
N GLU A 353 15.21 -16.39 -8.54
CA GLU A 353 16.67 -16.40 -8.40
C GLU A 353 17.26 -15.00 -8.53
N PHE A 354 16.69 -14.16 -9.42
CA PHE A 354 17.11 -12.77 -9.59
C PHE A 354 16.96 -11.93 -8.30
N TYR A 355 16.00 -12.27 -7.44
CA TYR A 355 15.72 -11.50 -6.21
C TYR A 355 16.46 -12.01 -4.97
N MET A 356 17.17 -13.13 -5.10
CA MET A 356 17.94 -13.72 -4.00
C MET A 356 19.01 -12.75 -3.48
N PRO A 357 19.38 -12.85 -2.19
CA PRO A 357 20.48 -12.06 -1.66
C PRO A 357 21.80 -12.43 -2.36
N LEU A 358 22.68 -11.44 -2.52
CA LEU A 358 24.03 -11.66 -3.08
C LEU A 358 24.86 -12.66 -2.27
N ILE A 359 24.60 -12.73 -0.96
CA ILE A 359 25.20 -13.70 -0.04
C ILE A 359 24.05 -14.59 0.46
N PRO A 360 24.00 -15.88 0.07
CA PRO A 360 22.98 -16.80 0.54
C PRO A 360 23.07 -16.98 2.06
N SER A 361 21.93 -17.15 2.72
CA SER A 361 21.91 -17.62 4.10
C SER A 361 22.36 -19.10 4.18
N PRO A 362 22.86 -19.60 5.33
CA PRO A 362 23.31 -20.99 5.48
C PRO A 362 22.23 -22.02 5.09
N THR A 363 20.96 -21.69 5.31
CA THR A 363 19.81 -22.51 4.95
C THR A 363 19.54 -22.53 3.44
N GLU A 364 19.79 -21.42 2.74
CA GLU A 364 19.62 -21.32 1.28
C GLU A 364 20.75 -22.04 0.52
N SER A 365 21.97 -22.07 1.07
CA SER A 365 23.09 -22.84 0.50
C SER A 365 22.84 -24.34 0.47
N HIS A 366 22.15 -24.90 1.47
CA HIS A 366 21.84 -26.34 1.50
C HIS A 366 20.81 -26.76 0.42
N ASN A 367 19.82 -25.91 0.13
CA ASN A 367 18.84 -26.17 -0.92
C ASN A 367 19.45 -26.05 -2.33
N LEU A 368 20.34 -25.08 -2.55
CA LEU A 368 21.05 -24.92 -3.83
C LEU A 368 21.95 -26.12 -4.16
N ILE A 369 22.57 -26.75 -3.16
CA ILE A 369 23.41 -27.94 -3.33
C ILE A 369 22.56 -29.18 -3.67
N GLN A 370 21.34 -29.29 -3.15
CA GLN A 370 20.44 -30.41 -3.48
C GLN A 370 19.89 -30.31 -4.92
N GLU A 371 19.55 -29.12 -5.41
CA GLU A 371 19.08 -28.91 -6.79
C GLU A 371 20.21 -29.08 -7.83
N SER A 372 21.44 -28.71 -7.49
CA SER A 372 22.59 -28.92 -8.39
C SER A 372 23.06 -30.38 -8.44
N ASN A 373 22.90 -31.14 -7.35
CA ASN A 373 23.20 -32.58 -7.32
C ASN A 373 22.16 -33.45 -8.05
N THR A 374 20.98 -32.91 -8.38
CA THR A 374 19.99 -33.64 -9.20
C THR A 374 20.23 -33.50 -10.71
N ILE A 375 21.12 -32.60 -11.14
CA ILE A 375 21.39 -32.32 -12.56
C ILE A 375 22.71 -32.95 -13.04
N ASN A 376 23.67 -33.23 -12.15
CA ASN A 376 24.99 -33.74 -12.52
C ASN A 376 25.24 -35.20 -12.07
N THR A 377 24.55 -36.13 -12.72
CA THR A 377 25.07 -37.50 -12.91
C THR A 377 25.09 -37.79 -14.39
N ASN A 378 26.15 -37.34 -15.08
CA ASN A 378 26.74 -37.92 -16.29
C ASN A 378 27.83 -36.99 -16.84
N ASN A 379 29.05 -37.12 -16.30
CA ASN A 379 30.31 -37.18 -17.06
C ASN A 379 31.48 -36.87 -16.12
N SER A 380 32.20 -37.93 -15.77
CA SER A 380 33.58 -37.86 -15.33
C SER A 380 34.46 -37.72 -16.57
N MET A 381 35.31 -36.68 -16.65
CA MET A 381 36.66 -36.82 -17.19
C MET A 381 37.58 -35.65 -16.83
N HIS A 382 38.67 -36.02 -16.16
CA HIS A 382 40.05 -35.54 -16.29
C HIS A 382 40.31 -34.04 -16.54
N CYS A 383 40.94 -33.40 -15.56
CA CYS A 383 41.63 -32.13 -15.71
C CYS A 383 43.08 -32.42 -16.16
N ASP A 384 43.40 -32.09 -17.42
CA ASP A 384 44.77 -31.96 -17.91
C ASP A 384 45.05 -30.49 -18.23
N LEU A 385 46.19 -30.02 -17.76
CA LEU A 385 46.78 -28.70 -18.01
C LEU A 385 46.99 -28.49 -19.52
N LEU A 386 46.54 -27.35 -20.06
CA LEU A 386 46.87 -26.93 -21.41
C LEU A 386 47.45 -25.50 -21.48
N ASP A 387 48.35 -25.40 -22.45
CA ASP A 387 49.38 -24.41 -22.73
C ASP A 387 48.95 -22.97 -22.98
N VAL A 388 49.88 -22.07 -22.65
CA VAL A 388 49.86 -20.60 -22.79
C VAL A 388 49.84 -20.13 -24.26
N ASP A 389 50.02 -21.02 -25.23
CA ASP A 389 50.12 -20.66 -26.67
C ASP A 389 48.76 -20.57 -27.41
N VAL A 390 47.66 -21.01 -26.78
CA VAL A 390 46.30 -20.91 -27.37
C VAL A 390 45.70 -19.51 -27.20
N GLU A 391 46.05 -18.79 -26.12
CA GLU A 391 45.51 -17.44 -25.86
C GLU A 391 46.00 -16.38 -26.85
N ARG A 392 47.24 -16.48 -27.37
CA ARG A 392 47.77 -15.51 -28.36
C ARG A 392 47.09 -15.62 -29.73
N ASN A 393 46.83 -16.83 -30.21
CA ASN A 393 46.19 -17.05 -31.51
C ASN A 393 44.69 -16.71 -31.53
N ILE A 394 44.02 -16.75 -30.37
CA ILE A 394 42.62 -16.32 -30.26
C ILE A 394 42.50 -14.79 -30.31
N ILE A 395 43.43 -14.07 -29.67
CA ILE A 395 43.41 -12.60 -29.63
C ILE A 395 43.71 -12.00 -31.02
N GLU A 396 44.70 -12.52 -31.76
CA GLU A 396 45.02 -12.02 -33.11
C GLU A 396 43.90 -12.29 -34.13
N ASN A 397 43.24 -13.46 -34.07
CA ASN A 397 42.10 -13.74 -34.93
C ASN A 397 40.87 -12.89 -34.55
N GLN A 398 40.60 -12.66 -33.26
CA GLN A 398 39.51 -11.78 -32.82
C GLN A 398 39.69 -10.31 -33.25
N ILE A 399 40.93 -9.83 -33.35
CA ILE A 399 41.23 -8.47 -33.84
C ILE A 399 40.98 -8.38 -35.35
N LYS A 400 41.43 -9.39 -36.12
CA LYS A 400 41.25 -9.42 -37.60
C LYS A 400 39.78 -9.57 -38.03
N TYR A 401 39.00 -10.39 -37.32
CA TYR A 401 37.56 -10.52 -37.57
C TYR A 401 36.80 -9.23 -37.21
N LYS A 402 37.18 -8.54 -36.12
CA LYS A 402 36.60 -7.24 -35.76
C LYS A 402 36.90 -6.14 -36.78
N GLU A 403 38.11 -6.09 -37.34
CA GLU A 403 38.45 -5.09 -38.36
C GLU A 403 37.66 -5.31 -39.66
N THR A 404 37.39 -6.56 -40.03
CA THR A 404 36.64 -6.89 -41.26
C THR A 404 35.13 -6.62 -41.11
N GLU A 405 34.52 -6.95 -39.96
CA GLU A 405 33.12 -6.62 -39.64
C GLU A 405 32.86 -5.11 -39.54
N VAL A 406 33.84 -4.33 -39.09
CA VAL A 406 33.71 -2.86 -38.98
C VAL A 406 33.65 -2.21 -40.36
N ILE A 407 34.45 -2.69 -41.33
CA ILE A 407 34.49 -2.14 -42.70
C ILE A 407 33.21 -2.48 -43.49
N GLU A 408 32.69 -3.70 -43.35
CA GLU A 408 31.40 -4.09 -43.99
C GLU A 408 30.22 -3.32 -43.39
N ASN A 409 30.17 -3.12 -42.07
CA ASN A 409 29.10 -2.35 -41.43
C ASN A 409 29.12 -0.86 -41.79
N GLU A 410 30.30 -0.25 -42.00
CA GLU A 410 30.39 1.14 -42.44
C GLU A 410 29.87 1.36 -43.87
N THR A 411 30.19 0.45 -44.78
CA THR A 411 29.73 0.52 -46.18
C THR A 411 28.21 0.31 -46.31
N LEU A 412 27.63 -0.64 -45.58
CA LEU A 412 26.17 -0.84 -45.47
C LEU A 412 25.46 0.36 -44.80
N THR A 413 26.10 0.99 -43.81
CA THR A 413 25.53 2.15 -43.13
C THR A 413 25.39 3.36 -44.05
N GLU A 414 26.36 3.61 -44.93
CA GLU A 414 26.27 4.69 -45.91
C GLU A 414 25.19 4.40 -46.97
N GLU A 415 25.05 3.16 -47.42
CA GLU A 415 24.01 2.78 -48.37
C GLU A 415 22.59 3.06 -47.83
N TYR A 416 22.31 2.68 -46.58
CA TYR A 416 21.00 2.97 -45.97
C TYR A 416 20.73 4.46 -45.77
N LYS A 417 21.76 5.27 -45.47
CA LYS A 417 21.61 6.73 -45.37
C LYS A 417 21.18 7.31 -46.72
N GLU A 418 21.83 6.91 -47.81
CA GLU A 418 21.50 7.37 -49.15
C GLU A 418 20.08 6.96 -49.58
N GLN A 419 19.69 5.71 -49.31
CA GLN A 419 18.33 5.23 -49.60
C GLN A 419 17.25 6.04 -48.85
N ILE A 420 17.47 6.35 -47.58
CA ILE A 420 16.53 7.17 -46.78
C ILE A 420 16.37 8.57 -47.36
N VAL A 421 17.47 9.23 -47.73
CA VAL A 421 17.45 10.59 -48.31
C VAL A 421 16.76 10.59 -49.68
N SER A 422 17.06 9.60 -50.52
CA SER A 422 16.43 9.44 -51.83
C SER A 422 14.91 9.26 -51.72
N LEU A 423 14.45 8.35 -50.86
CA LEU A 423 13.02 8.09 -50.63
C LEU A 423 12.29 9.31 -50.05
N MET A 424 12.91 10.06 -49.14
CA MET A 424 12.30 11.29 -48.64
C MET A 424 12.15 12.33 -49.75
N THR A 425 13.17 12.49 -50.58
CA THR A 425 13.18 13.45 -51.69
C THR A 425 12.10 13.11 -52.72
N ASP A 426 11.97 11.84 -53.09
CA ASP A 426 10.96 11.41 -54.06
C ASP A 426 9.54 11.51 -53.51
N ASN A 427 9.34 11.28 -52.21
CA ASN A 427 8.04 11.52 -51.58
C ASN A 427 7.66 13.02 -51.57
N PHE A 428 8.62 13.93 -51.39
CA PHE A 428 8.33 15.37 -51.51
C PHE A 428 7.99 15.79 -52.95
N LYS A 429 8.56 15.13 -53.96
CA LYS A 429 8.17 15.34 -55.37
C LYS A 429 6.77 14.78 -55.65
N LYS A 430 6.47 13.58 -55.13
CA LYS A 430 5.19 12.88 -55.32
C LYS A 430 4.04 13.56 -54.58
N PHE A 431 4.31 14.16 -53.42
CA PHE A 431 3.34 14.84 -52.58
C PHE A 431 3.77 16.30 -52.33
N PRO A 432 3.58 17.22 -53.28
CA PRO A 432 4.20 18.55 -53.28
C PRO A 432 3.57 19.56 -52.30
N SER A 433 2.38 19.28 -51.74
CA SER A 433 1.62 20.23 -50.92
C SER A 433 1.39 19.79 -49.45
N PRO A 434 2.41 19.39 -48.67
CA PRO A 434 2.23 19.14 -47.26
C PRO A 434 2.01 20.45 -46.49
N SER A 435 1.20 20.40 -45.43
CA SER A 435 0.91 21.58 -44.60
C SER A 435 2.20 22.21 -44.05
N ILE A 436 2.34 23.53 -44.22
CA ILE A 436 3.46 24.34 -43.68
C ILE A 436 3.65 24.10 -42.18
N HIS A 437 2.56 23.89 -41.42
CA HIS A 437 2.62 23.58 -40.00
C HIS A 437 3.33 22.24 -39.72
N VAL A 438 3.08 21.22 -40.54
CA VAL A 438 3.68 19.89 -40.40
C VAL A 438 5.15 19.92 -40.79
N LEU A 439 5.50 20.62 -41.88
CA LEU A 439 6.89 20.83 -42.29
C LEU A 439 7.68 21.56 -41.21
N SER A 440 7.15 22.67 -40.69
CA SER A 440 7.76 23.42 -39.60
C SER A 440 7.96 22.56 -38.34
N LYS A 441 7.04 21.65 -38.04
CA LYS A 441 7.11 20.74 -36.90
C LYS A 441 8.21 19.69 -37.07
N CYS A 442 8.35 19.13 -38.27
CA CYS A 442 9.40 18.16 -38.59
C CYS A 442 10.79 18.80 -38.45
N VAL A 443 10.98 19.97 -39.05
CA VAL A 443 12.23 20.75 -38.97
C VAL A 443 12.59 21.09 -37.51
N GLN A 444 11.61 21.50 -36.70
CA GLN A 444 11.86 21.79 -35.28
C GLN A 444 12.30 20.55 -34.48
N ARG A 445 11.77 19.36 -34.78
CA ARG A 445 12.20 18.11 -34.13
C ARG A 445 13.61 17.72 -34.50
N LEU A 446 13.96 17.82 -35.77
CA LEU A 446 15.33 17.59 -36.26
C LEU A 446 16.33 18.51 -35.56
N LYS A 447 16.03 19.82 -35.45
CA LYS A 447 16.87 20.79 -34.74
C LYS A 447 17.04 20.50 -33.25
N ASN A 448 16.16 19.71 -32.64
CA ASN A 448 16.20 19.37 -31.22
C ASN A 448 16.99 18.09 -30.91
N VAL A 449 17.48 17.36 -31.92
CA VAL A 449 18.36 16.21 -31.72
C VAL A 449 19.74 16.69 -31.28
N LYS A 450 20.22 16.24 -30.12
CA LYS A 450 21.50 16.69 -29.52
C LYS A 450 22.45 15.55 -29.12
N SER A 451 22.06 14.30 -29.36
CA SER A 451 22.87 13.12 -29.04
C SER A 451 22.59 11.98 -30.01
N LEU A 452 23.52 11.04 -30.11
CA LEU A 452 23.40 9.85 -30.97
C LEU A 452 22.15 9.02 -30.62
N THR A 453 21.90 8.77 -29.34
CA THR A 453 20.71 8.02 -28.89
C THR A 453 19.39 8.73 -29.25
N ALA A 454 19.38 10.06 -29.24
CA ALA A 454 18.21 10.84 -29.68
C ALA A 454 18.03 10.76 -31.20
N TRP A 455 19.14 10.69 -31.95
CA TRP A 455 19.13 10.51 -33.40
C TRP A 455 18.59 9.13 -33.81
N GLU A 456 19.05 8.06 -33.16
CA GLU A 456 18.56 6.70 -33.38
C GLU A 456 17.04 6.60 -33.11
N SER A 457 16.58 7.17 -31.99
CA SER A 457 15.15 7.24 -31.68
C SER A 457 14.37 8.10 -32.67
N PHE A 458 14.96 9.17 -33.21
CA PHE A 458 14.35 9.99 -34.24
C PHE A 458 14.09 9.16 -35.51
N ILE A 459 15.10 8.46 -36.00
CA ILE A 459 14.99 7.64 -37.22
C ILE A 459 13.97 6.51 -37.03
N ALA A 460 14.04 5.79 -35.91
CA ALA A 460 13.14 4.66 -35.64
C ALA A 460 11.65 5.06 -35.46
N THR A 461 11.36 6.34 -35.16
CA THR A 461 10.00 6.81 -34.84
C THR A 461 9.52 7.99 -35.70
N ALA A 462 10.26 8.34 -36.75
CA ALA A 462 10.08 9.55 -37.55
C ALA A 462 9.93 10.83 -36.71
N GLY A 463 10.69 10.92 -35.62
CA GLY A 463 10.69 12.05 -34.69
C GLY A 463 9.42 12.22 -33.85
N SER A 464 8.50 11.26 -33.85
CA SER A 464 7.26 11.35 -33.05
C SER A 464 7.53 11.42 -31.55
N SER A 465 8.61 10.77 -31.09
CA SER A 465 9.08 10.74 -29.70
C SER A 465 9.83 12.02 -29.27
N ILE A 466 10.32 12.83 -30.21
CA ILE A 466 11.08 14.05 -29.90
C ILE A 466 10.14 15.22 -29.65
N SER A 467 10.19 15.70 -28.40
CA SER A 467 9.35 16.79 -27.95
C SER A 467 9.80 18.13 -28.53
N LEU A 468 8.83 18.91 -29.01
CA LEU A 468 9.02 20.29 -29.50
C LEU A 468 9.18 21.30 -28.36
N ARG A 469 8.85 20.90 -27.12
CA ARG A 469 9.08 21.67 -25.91
C ARG A 469 9.85 20.82 -24.92
N HIS A 470 10.89 21.37 -24.31
CA HIS A 470 11.58 20.70 -23.20
C HIS A 470 10.60 20.52 -22.03
N ARG A 471 10.06 19.32 -21.81
CA ARG A 471 9.40 18.85 -20.57
C ARG A 471 9.56 17.32 -20.54
N SER A 472 9.85 16.63 -19.44
CA SER A 472 9.39 16.86 -18.07
C SER A 472 10.29 16.24 -16.98
N ARG A 473 11.60 16.08 -17.17
CA ARG A 473 12.49 15.67 -16.04
C ARG A 473 12.92 16.83 -15.12
N GLY A 474 12.59 18.08 -15.49
CA GLY A 474 12.85 19.29 -14.70
C GLY A 474 11.58 20.05 -14.27
N THR A 475 10.40 19.44 -14.38
CA THR A 475 9.19 20.08 -13.81
C THR A 475 9.20 19.86 -12.31
N ILE A 476 9.61 20.88 -11.55
CA ILE A 476 9.20 21.03 -10.15
C ILE A 476 7.70 20.76 -10.13
N THR A 477 7.29 19.70 -9.43
CA THR A 477 5.89 19.36 -9.28
C THR A 477 5.19 20.59 -8.73
N VAL A 478 4.36 21.21 -9.56
CA VAL A 478 3.61 22.39 -9.16
C VAL A 478 2.76 21.94 -7.99
N GLN A 479 2.99 22.55 -6.82
CA GLN A 479 2.29 22.18 -5.59
C GLN A 479 0.78 22.06 -5.89
N PRO A 480 0.09 21.02 -5.40
CA PRO A 480 -1.35 20.82 -5.66
C PRO A 480 -2.19 22.09 -5.42
N THR A 481 -1.79 22.88 -4.42
CA THR A 481 -2.37 24.19 -4.07
C THR A 481 -2.23 25.28 -5.13
N THR A 482 -1.26 25.18 -6.02
CA THR A 482 -1.04 26.12 -7.13
C THR A 482 -1.87 25.72 -8.35
N ILE A 483 -2.07 24.42 -8.58
CA ILE A 483 -2.97 23.91 -9.63
C ILE A 483 -4.42 24.31 -9.32
N SER A 484 -4.84 24.19 -8.06
CA SER A 484 -6.19 24.57 -7.61
C SER A 484 -6.48 26.08 -7.68
N ARG A 485 -5.48 26.92 -7.97
CA ARG A 485 -5.61 28.39 -8.09
C ARG A 485 -5.77 28.87 -9.54
N ARG A 486 -5.77 27.97 -10.52
CA ARG A 486 -5.90 28.33 -11.94
C ARG A 486 -7.33 28.84 -12.23
N ARG A 487 -7.46 29.78 -13.18
CA ARG A 487 -8.75 30.41 -13.51
C ARG A 487 -9.76 29.34 -14.00
N PRO A 488 -11.00 29.33 -13.48
CA PRO A 488 -12.08 28.50 -14.01
C PRO A 488 -12.35 28.84 -15.48
N GLY A 489 -12.68 27.84 -16.31
CA GLY A 489 -13.09 28.05 -17.72
C GLY A 489 -12.07 27.67 -18.80
N ILE A 490 -10.85 27.26 -18.44
CA ILE A 490 -9.81 26.84 -19.41
C ILE A 490 -9.68 25.29 -19.49
N THR A 491 -10.45 24.56 -18.69
CA THR A 491 -10.32 23.11 -18.54
C THR A 491 -11.32 22.37 -19.44
N ARG A 492 -10.79 21.60 -20.41
CA ARG A 492 -11.55 20.66 -21.25
C ARG A 492 -11.98 19.43 -20.44
N GLY A 493 -12.95 18.67 -20.94
CA GLY A 493 -13.58 17.53 -20.24
C GLY A 493 -12.65 16.41 -19.74
N SER A 494 -11.42 16.32 -20.24
CA SER A 494 -10.39 15.35 -19.79
C SER A 494 -9.43 15.89 -18.71
N LYS A 495 -9.71 17.07 -18.13
CA LYS A 495 -8.80 17.74 -17.17
C LYS A 495 -9.45 17.88 -15.80
N ARG A 496 -8.61 18.15 -14.78
CA ARG A 496 -9.06 18.47 -13.43
C ARG A 496 -9.71 19.84 -13.42
N LEU A 497 -10.85 19.99 -12.75
CA LEU A 497 -11.45 21.29 -12.47
C LEU A 497 -10.71 21.93 -11.28
N PRO A 498 -10.26 23.20 -11.36
CA PRO A 498 -9.57 23.89 -10.26
C PRO A 498 -10.56 24.29 -9.14
N VAL A 499 -11.26 23.30 -8.62
CA VAL A 499 -12.26 23.39 -7.56
C VAL A 499 -11.90 22.32 -6.54
N GLY A 500 -11.85 22.70 -5.26
CA GLY A 500 -11.44 21.77 -4.19
C GLY A 500 -11.04 22.48 -2.90
N ARG A 501 -10.27 23.57 -3.00
CA ARG A 501 -10.00 24.46 -1.86
C ARG A 501 -10.35 25.90 -2.23
N PRO A 502 -11.26 26.58 -1.50
CA PRO A 502 -11.56 27.98 -1.77
C PRO A 502 -10.31 28.85 -1.63
N LYS A 503 -10.27 29.95 -2.38
CA LYS A 503 -9.26 31.00 -2.25
C LYS A 503 -9.18 31.37 -0.76
N LYS A 504 -7.97 31.43 -0.18
CA LYS A 504 -7.80 32.06 1.14
C LYS A 504 -8.19 33.52 0.95
N GLU A 505 -9.44 33.87 1.21
CA GLU A 505 -9.76 35.24 1.61
C GLU A 505 -8.92 35.52 2.85
N MET A 506 -8.44 36.75 3.00
CA MET A 506 -7.68 37.23 4.17
C MET A 506 -8.55 37.26 5.45
N LYS A 507 -9.34 36.23 5.73
CA LYS A 507 -10.01 36.07 7.00
C LYS A 507 -9.02 35.47 8.00
N LYS A 508 -9.04 36.02 9.22
CA LYS A 508 -8.17 35.72 10.38
C LYS A 508 -7.65 34.28 10.35
N LYS A 509 -6.34 34.08 10.59
CA LYS A 509 -5.71 32.75 10.73
C LYS A 509 -6.48 31.93 11.78
N VAL A 510 -7.50 31.19 11.36
CA VAL A 510 -8.14 30.20 12.20
C VAL A 510 -7.07 29.13 12.41
N LEU A 511 -6.56 29.04 13.63
CA LEU A 511 -5.62 27.98 14.02
C LEU A 511 -6.28 26.65 13.67
N LYS A 512 -5.70 25.96 12.69
CA LYS A 512 -6.21 24.67 12.24
C LYS A 512 -6.10 23.71 13.42
N ARG A 513 -7.23 23.16 13.88
CA ARG A 513 -7.26 22.21 14.99
C ARG A 513 -6.28 21.06 14.71
N ASN A 514 -5.50 20.67 15.71
CA ASN A 514 -4.52 19.59 15.57
C ASN A 514 -5.21 18.27 15.27
N ARG A 515 -4.67 17.52 14.30
CA ARG A 515 -5.12 16.16 13.94
C ARG A 515 -4.46 15.11 14.84
N ASN A 516 -4.60 15.27 16.15
CA ASN A 516 -4.04 14.36 17.12
C ASN A 516 -5.07 14.13 18.23
N LEU A 517 -5.73 12.97 18.20
CA LEU A 517 -6.81 12.64 19.13
C LEU A 517 -6.31 12.67 20.57
N GLN A 518 -5.14 12.10 20.87
CA GLN A 518 -4.58 12.08 22.22
C GLN A 518 -4.34 13.49 22.75
N GLN A 519 -3.73 14.37 21.96
CA GLN A 519 -3.54 15.77 22.34
C GLN A 519 -4.88 16.48 22.56
N ASN A 520 -5.88 16.20 21.71
CA ASN A 520 -7.20 16.83 21.82
C ASN A 520 -7.97 16.36 23.06
N VAL A 521 -7.88 15.06 23.40
CA VAL A 521 -8.40 14.49 24.64
C VAL A 521 -7.71 15.13 25.85
N ASN A 522 -6.38 15.20 25.85
CA ASN A 522 -5.59 15.81 26.93
C ASN A 522 -5.96 17.29 27.14
N LYS A 523 -6.16 18.05 26.06
CA LYS A 523 -6.56 19.46 26.09
C LYS A 523 -8.07 19.66 26.25
N ASN A 524 -8.86 18.60 26.23
CA ASN A 524 -10.32 18.62 26.24
C ASN A 524 -10.93 19.54 25.17
N VAL A 525 -10.47 19.38 23.93
CA VAL A 525 -10.94 20.13 22.77
C VAL A 525 -11.52 19.21 21.70
N PRO A 526 -12.46 19.71 20.85
CA PRO A 526 -13.02 18.90 19.78
C PRO A 526 -11.93 18.44 18.80
N ASN A 527 -12.01 17.18 18.37
CA ASN A 527 -11.14 16.68 17.32
C ASN A 527 -11.54 17.26 15.95
N SER A 528 -10.56 17.46 15.05
CA SER A 528 -10.86 17.94 13.69
C SER A 528 -11.49 16.84 12.84
N LYS A 529 -12.56 17.11 12.09
CA LYS A 529 -13.07 16.20 11.04
C LYS A 529 -12.00 16.04 9.94
N SER A 530 -11.74 14.81 9.50
CA SER A 530 -10.83 14.48 8.39
C SER A 530 -11.40 14.96 7.05
N HIS A 531 -12.72 14.85 6.88
CA HIS A 531 -13.47 15.13 5.66
C HIS A 531 -14.76 15.94 5.94
N GLY A 532 -15.37 16.48 4.87
CA GLY A 532 -16.38 17.53 4.88
C GLY A 532 -17.65 17.23 5.69
N SER A 533 -18.60 18.16 5.64
CA SER A 533 -19.80 18.22 6.48
C SER A 533 -20.75 17.01 6.41
N ASN A 534 -20.53 16.03 5.54
CA ASN A 534 -21.43 14.90 5.30
C ASN A 534 -20.84 13.56 5.78
N HIS A 535 -20.46 13.53 7.06
CA HIS A 535 -20.37 12.30 7.86
C HIS A 535 -21.17 12.53 9.13
#